data_AF-A0A3A8ZJT1-F1
#
_entry.id   AF-A0A3A8ZJT1-F1
#
_cell.length_a   1.000
_cell.length_b   1.000
_cell.length_c   1.000
_cell.angle_alpha   90.00
_cell.angle_beta   90.00
_cell.angle_gamma   90.00
#
_symmetry.space_group_name_H-M   'P 1'
#
loop_
_entity.id
_entity.type
_entity.pdbx_description
1 polymer ?
#
loop_
_entity_poly.entity_id
_entity_poly.type
_entity_poly.pdbx_seq_one_letter_code
_entity_poly.pdbx_strand_id
1 'polypeptide(L)'
;MFSPQRKMSGSIVPIIRITSQSSSGELELKGTLKLSNMIPVPASELTLYDMEHEPDLFYKALIHKEMVFIHKNKNKIIQNAKILYKQKKENNPAIGYLKSTVDFSLLEQMHDKFIDKKSN
;
A
#
# COMPACT_ATOMS: atom_id res chain seq x y z
N MET A 1 -14.39 -2.72 33.09
CA MET A 1 -13.32 -2.02 32.36
C MET A 1 -13.69 -2.06 30.88
N PHE A 2 -14.35 -1.03 30.35
CA PHE A 2 -14.75 -0.98 28.95
C PHE A 2 -13.56 -0.50 28.12
N SER A 3 -12.94 -1.41 27.36
CA SER A 3 -12.00 -1.02 26.31
C SER A 3 -12.81 -0.28 25.22
N PRO A 4 -12.47 0.97 24.86
CA PRO A 4 -13.20 1.67 23.83
C PRO A 4 -12.99 0.91 22.51
N GLN A 5 -14.08 0.48 21.88
CA GLN A 5 -14.03 -0.05 20.52
C GLN A 5 -13.46 1.05 19.63
N ARG A 6 -12.25 0.83 19.08
CA ARG A 6 -11.67 1.75 18.10
C ARG A 6 -12.56 1.76 16.87
N LYS A 7 -13.39 2.79 16.76
CA LYS A 7 -14.13 3.09 15.53
C LYS A 7 -13.10 3.28 14.42
N MET A 8 -13.07 2.37 13.45
CA MET A 8 -12.14 2.47 12.33
C MET A 8 -12.47 3.73 11.53
N SER A 9 -11.52 4.67 11.48
CA SER A 9 -11.63 5.81 10.57
C SER A 9 -11.69 5.31 9.12
N GLY A 10 -12.44 6.00 8.26
CA GLY A 10 -12.57 5.65 6.84
C GLY A 10 -11.23 5.58 6.11
N SER A 11 -11.18 4.88 4.98
CA SER A 11 -10.02 4.92 4.09
C SER A 11 -9.87 6.34 3.54
N ILE A 12 -8.67 6.89 3.65
CA ILE A 12 -8.28 8.15 3.02
C ILE A 12 -7.45 7.84 1.78
N VAL A 13 -7.32 8.79 0.85
CA VAL A 13 -6.55 8.61 -0.40
C VAL A 13 -5.20 7.88 -0.17
N PRO A 14 -4.32 8.28 0.76
CA PRO A 14 -3.03 7.62 0.95
C PRO A 14 -3.07 6.27 1.70
N ILE A 15 -4.18 5.91 2.36
CA ILE A 15 -4.24 4.75 3.26
C ILE A 15 -5.48 3.91 2.95
N ILE A 16 -5.24 2.69 2.45
CA ILE A 16 -6.28 1.71 2.15
C ILE A 16 -6.21 0.59 3.19
N ARG A 17 -7.27 0.46 3.99
CA ARG A 17 -7.41 -0.62 4.97
C ARG A 17 -7.95 -1.85 4.29
N ILE A 18 -7.21 -2.95 4.37
CA ILE A 18 -7.63 -4.26 3.88
C ILE A 18 -8.46 -4.91 4.98
N THR A 19 -9.71 -5.22 4.68
CA THR A 19 -10.64 -5.83 5.64
C THR A 19 -11.27 -7.10 5.08
N SER A 20 -11.63 -8.02 5.98
CA SER A 20 -12.41 -9.21 5.65
C SER A 20 -13.53 -9.41 6.67
N GLN A 21 -14.68 -9.92 6.25
CA GLN A 21 -15.73 -10.33 7.19
C GLN A 21 -15.33 -11.62 7.92
N SER A 22 -15.51 -11.63 9.23
CA SER A 22 -15.40 -12.83 10.07
C SER A 22 -16.64 -13.71 9.90
N SER A 23 -16.60 -14.91 10.50
CA SER A 23 -17.77 -15.79 10.60
C SER A 23 -18.92 -15.19 11.40
N SER A 24 -18.63 -14.25 12.31
CA SER A 24 -19.64 -13.48 13.07
C SER A 24 -20.22 -12.30 12.30
N GLY A 25 -19.76 -12.05 11.07
CA GLY A 25 -20.17 -10.91 10.23
C GLY A 25 -19.45 -9.60 10.56
N GLU A 26 -18.53 -9.60 11.53
CA GLU A 26 -17.74 -8.42 11.89
C GLU A 26 -16.62 -8.16 10.88
N LEU A 27 -16.31 -6.89 10.62
CA LEU A 27 -15.19 -6.53 9.76
C LEU A 27 -13.88 -6.52 10.54
N GLU A 28 -12.98 -7.43 10.16
CA GLU A 28 -11.64 -7.53 10.72
C GLU A 28 -10.60 -6.85 9.82
N LEU A 29 -9.68 -6.11 10.42
CA LEU A 29 -8.52 -5.54 9.73
C LEU A 29 -7.50 -6.66 9.46
N LYS A 30 -7.08 -6.80 8.20
CA LYS A 30 -6.07 -7.78 7.77
C LYS A 30 -4.75 -7.14 7.37
N GLY A 31 -4.80 -5.93 6.83
CA GLY A 31 -3.61 -5.22 6.38
C GLY A 31 -3.89 -3.76 6.10
N THR A 32 -2.83 -3.03 5.73
CA THR A 32 -2.91 -1.63 5.33
C THR A 32 -1.96 -1.36 4.17
N LEU A 33 -2.49 -0.90 3.04
CA LEU A 33 -1.69 -0.35 1.95
C LEU A 33 -1.45 1.14 2.20
N LYS A 34 -0.17 1.52 2.32
CA LYS A 34 0.27 2.91 2.51
C LYS A 34 0.78 3.46 1.19
N LEU A 35 -0.11 4.03 0.38
CA LEU A 35 0.27 4.67 -0.90
C LEU A 35 1.18 5.88 -0.68
N SER A 36 1.14 6.52 0.50
CA SER A 36 2.10 7.55 0.91
C SER A 36 3.56 7.11 0.92
N ASN A 37 3.80 5.79 0.89
CA ASN A 37 5.12 5.16 0.97
C ASN A 37 5.42 4.33 -0.28
N MET A 38 4.66 4.47 -1.37
CA MET A 38 4.98 3.78 -2.60
C MET A 38 6.31 4.29 -3.16
N ILE A 39 7.12 3.39 -3.72
CA ILE A 39 8.45 3.67 -4.25
C ILE A 39 8.58 3.12 -5.68
N PRO A 40 9.37 3.78 -6.55
CA PRO A 40 9.81 3.16 -7.80
C PRO A 40 10.80 2.04 -7.46
N VAL A 41 10.67 0.90 -8.13
CA VAL A 41 11.56 -0.26 -7.93
C VAL A 41 12.01 -0.78 -9.30
N PRO A 42 13.32 -0.93 -9.55
CA PRO A 42 13.81 -1.54 -10.78
C PRO A 42 13.37 -3.00 -10.88
N ALA A 43 13.07 -3.48 -12.08
CA ALA A 43 12.64 -4.88 -12.28
C ALA A 43 13.69 -5.90 -11.79
N SER A 44 14.98 -5.57 -11.87
CA SER A 44 16.07 -6.43 -11.36
C SER A 44 16.07 -6.62 -9.85
N GLU A 45 15.43 -5.71 -9.11
CA GLU A 45 15.33 -5.75 -7.64
C GLU A 45 13.96 -6.27 -7.17
N LEU A 46 13.07 -6.67 -8.10
CA LEU A 46 11.78 -7.26 -7.77
C LEU A 46 11.91 -8.78 -7.71
N THR A 47 11.65 -9.34 -6.53
CA THR A 47 11.44 -10.78 -6.35
C THR A 47 9.97 -11.06 -6.11
N LEU A 48 9.36 -11.91 -6.94
CA LEU A 48 7.99 -12.33 -6.74
C LEU A 48 7.92 -13.29 -5.55
N TYR A 49 6.94 -13.08 -4.69
CA TYR A 49 6.69 -13.94 -3.55
C TYR A 49 5.89 -15.18 -4.00
N ASP A 50 6.42 -16.37 -3.70
CA ASP A 50 5.79 -17.65 -4.02
C ASP A 50 4.84 -18.09 -2.91
N MET A 51 3.55 -17.83 -3.11
CA MET A 51 2.51 -18.19 -2.15
C MET A 51 2.23 -19.70 -2.12
N GLU A 52 2.51 -20.42 -3.21
CA GLU A 52 2.19 -21.85 -3.29
C GLU A 52 3.03 -22.65 -2.29
N HIS A 53 4.30 -22.26 -2.14
CA HIS A 53 5.26 -22.91 -1.25
C HIS A 53 5.46 -22.21 0.11
N GLU A 54 4.58 -21.30 0.53
CA GLU A 54 4.65 -20.71 1.88
C GLU A 54 4.35 -21.77 2.96
N PRO A 55 5.32 -22.11 3.85
CA PRO A 55 5.14 -23.12 4.88
C PRO A 55 4.22 -22.69 6.03
N ASP A 56 4.17 -21.39 6.37
CA ASP A 56 3.27 -20.89 7.41
C ASP A 56 1.84 -20.76 6.87
N LEU A 57 1.01 -21.75 7.22
CA LEU A 57 -0.39 -21.81 6.79
C LEU A 57 -1.22 -20.61 7.26
N PHE A 58 -0.94 -20.04 8.43
CA PHE A 58 -1.66 -18.87 8.93
C PHE A 58 -1.27 -17.63 8.12
N TYR A 59 0.02 -17.48 7.81
CA TYR A 59 0.50 -16.39 6.98
C TYR A 59 0.01 -16.51 5.53
N LYS A 60 0.06 -17.72 4.95
CA LYS A 60 -0.52 -18.02 3.62
C LYS A 60 -2.01 -17.64 3.56
N ALA A 61 -2.79 -18.00 4.57
CA ALA A 61 -4.20 -17.65 4.65
C ALA A 61 -4.44 -16.13 4.78
N LEU A 62 -3.55 -15.42 5.49
CA LEU A 62 -3.59 -13.96 5.59
C LEU A 62 -3.34 -13.33 4.22
N ILE A 63 -2.24 -13.67 3.55
CA ILE A 63 -1.88 -13.10 2.24
C ILE A 63 -2.98 -13.37 1.22
N HIS A 64 -3.57 -14.57 1.22
CA HIS A 64 -4.68 -14.90 0.32
C HIS A 64 -5.87 -13.94 0.51
N LYS A 65 -6.26 -13.64 1.76
CA LYS A 65 -7.32 -12.68 2.06
C LYS A 65 -6.96 -11.27 1.58
N GLU A 66 -5.72 -10.85 1.79
CA GLU A 66 -5.23 -9.55 1.31
C GLU A 66 -5.26 -9.45 -0.22
N MET A 67 -4.79 -10.49 -0.91
CA MET A 67 -4.79 -10.56 -2.38
C MET A 67 -6.19 -10.51 -2.98
N VAL A 68 -7.15 -11.25 -2.42
CA VAL A 68 -8.55 -11.20 -2.84
C VAL A 68 -9.11 -9.77 -2.70
N PHE A 69 -8.82 -9.09 -1.59
CA PHE A 69 -9.25 -7.71 -1.38
C PHE A 69 -8.60 -6.76 -2.41
N ILE A 70 -7.28 -6.88 -2.60
CA ILE A 70 -6.51 -6.04 -3.54
C ILE A 70 -7.07 -6.20 -4.96
N HIS A 71 -7.33 -7.44 -5.38
CA HIS A 71 -7.88 -7.71 -6.71
C HIS A 71 -9.25 -7.07 -6.90
N LYS A 72 -10.17 -7.24 -5.94
CA LYS A 72 -11.51 -6.62 -5.96
C LYS A 72 -11.46 -5.09 -5.97
N ASN A 73 -10.44 -4.48 -5.35
CA ASN A 73 -10.33 -3.03 -5.19
C ASN A 73 -9.25 -2.41 -6.11
N LYS A 74 -8.69 -3.15 -7.06
CA LYS A 74 -7.55 -2.76 -7.90
C LYS A 74 -7.71 -1.38 -8.53
N ASN A 75 -8.86 -1.11 -9.13
CA ASN A 75 -9.14 0.15 -9.82
C ASN A 75 -9.07 1.34 -8.85
N LYS A 76 -9.65 1.20 -7.65
CA LYS A 76 -9.63 2.23 -6.61
C LYS A 76 -8.21 2.46 -6.08
N ILE A 77 -7.43 1.39 -5.88
CA ILE A 77 -6.03 1.48 -5.46
C ILE A 77 -5.21 2.28 -6.47
N ILE A 78 -5.32 1.94 -7.76
CA ILE A 78 -4.63 2.62 -8.85
C ILE A 78 -5.06 4.09 -8.95
N GLN A 79 -6.37 4.37 -8.88
CA GLN A 79 -6.89 5.72 -8.93
C GLN A 79 -6.37 6.58 -7.77
N ASN A 80 -6.39 6.05 -6.54
CA ASN A 80 -5.86 6.75 -5.37
C ASN A 80 -4.36 7.02 -5.50
N ALA A 81 -3.58 6.06 -6.02
CA ALA A 81 -2.15 6.24 -6.24
C ALA A 81 -1.86 7.36 -7.24
N LYS A 82 -2.62 7.42 -8.35
CA LYS A 82 -2.51 8.50 -9.35
C LYS A 82 -2.86 9.87 -8.76
N ILE A 83 -3.94 9.95 -7.99
CA ILE A 83 -4.36 11.19 -7.32
C ILE A 83 -3.27 11.66 -6.35
N LEU A 84 -2.78 10.77 -5.50
CA LEU A 84 -1.74 11.08 -4.52
C LEU A 84 -0.45 11.55 -5.19
N TYR A 85 -0.03 10.85 -6.25
CA TYR A 85 1.16 11.22 -7.02
C TYR A 85 1.04 12.62 -7.61
N LYS A 86 -0.09 12.91 -8.28
CA LYS A 86 -0.37 14.24 -8.85
C LYS A 86 -0.35 15.33 -7.76
N GLN A 87 -1.06 15.11 -6.67
CA GLN A 87 -1.12 16.06 -5.54
C GLN A 87 0.25 16.32 -4.93
N LYS A 88 1.09 15.29 -4.80
CA LYS A 88 2.46 15.43 -4.27
C LYS A 88 3.35 16.20 -5.24
N LYS A 89 3.26 15.96 -6.55
CA LYS A 89 4.01 16.70 -7.57
C LYS A 89 3.60 18.18 -7.67
N GLU A 90 2.32 18.48 -7.48
CA GLU A 90 1.78 19.85 -7.43
C GLU A 90 2.08 20.55 -6.09
N ASN A 91 2.60 19.82 -5.09
CA ASN A 91 2.90 20.28 -3.74
C ASN A 91 1.76 21.11 -3.10
N ASN A 92 0.52 20.65 -3.23
CA ASN A 92 -0.66 21.39 -2.77
C ASN A 92 -0.65 21.55 -1.23
N PRO A 93 -0.47 22.77 -0.68
CA PRO A 93 -0.29 22.97 0.76
C PRO A 93 -1.57 22.72 1.57
N ALA A 94 -2.75 22.70 0.94
CA ALA A 94 -4.02 22.41 1.59
C ALA A 94 -4.17 20.94 2.01
N ILE A 95 -3.33 20.04 1.48
CA ILE A 95 -3.46 18.60 1.67
C ILE A 95 -2.49 18.12 2.76
N GLY A 96 -3.01 17.97 3.99
CA GLY A 96 -2.20 17.68 5.17
C GLY A 96 -1.35 16.40 5.09
N TYR A 97 -1.84 15.34 4.43
CA TYR A 97 -1.10 14.07 4.33
C TYR A 97 0.08 14.10 3.35
N LEU A 98 0.25 15.16 2.55
CA LEU A 98 1.43 15.28 1.68
C LEU A 98 2.72 15.50 2.46
N LYS A 99 2.63 16.06 3.68
CA LYS A 99 3.79 16.25 4.58
C LYS A 99 4.41 14.92 5.00
N SER A 100 3.60 13.88 5.17
CA SER A 100 4.05 12.53 5.53
C SER A 100 4.16 11.59 4.32
N THR A 101 3.98 12.10 3.11
CA THR A 101 4.16 11.34 1.86
C THR A 101 5.60 11.48 1.40
N VAL A 102 6.21 10.37 0.99
CA VAL A 102 7.60 10.34 0.49
C VAL A 102 7.78 11.27 -0.72
N ASP A 103 9.00 11.76 -0.92
CA ASP A 103 9.31 12.58 -2.09
C ASP A 103 9.48 11.70 -3.33
N PHE A 104 8.41 11.61 -4.13
CA PHE A 104 8.42 10.81 -5.35
C PHE A 104 9.48 11.28 -6.37
N SER A 105 9.70 12.60 -6.49
CA SER A 105 10.70 13.13 -7.44
C SER A 105 12.11 12.71 -7.04
N LEU A 106 12.43 12.80 -5.74
CA LEU A 106 13.73 12.36 -5.25
C LEU A 106 13.92 10.85 -5.44
N LEU A 107 12.89 10.05 -5.13
CA LEU A 107 12.96 8.59 -5.29
C LEU A 107 13.15 8.16 -6.73
N GLU A 108 12.48 8.80 -7.69
CA GLU A 108 12.67 8.56 -9.13
C GLU A 108 14.10 8.88 -9.57
N GLN A 109 14.66 10.02 -9.13
CA GLN A 109 16.05 10.36 -9.42
C GLN A 109 17.05 9.34 -8.84
N MET A 110 16.80 8.83 -7.62
CA MET A 110 17.66 7.82 -7.00
C MET A 110 17.51 6.46 -7.68
N HIS A 111 16.30 6.12 -8.14
CA HIS A 111 16.04 4.95 -8.96
C HIS A 111 16.86 4.97 -10.25
N ASP A 112 16.84 6.08 -10.99
CA ASP A 112 17.56 6.19 -12.26
C ASP A 112 19.08 6.09 -12.06
N LYS A 113 19.61 6.77 -11.03
CA LYS A 113 21.03 6.64 -10.64
C LYS A 113 21.43 5.21 -10.28
N PHE A 114 20.53 4.45 -9.66
CA PHE A 114 20.79 3.05 -9.33
C PHE A 114 20.91 2.20 -10.61
N ILE A 115 20.01 2.40 -11.58
CA ILE A 115 20.06 1.70 -12.87
C ILE A 115 21.33 2.06 -13.64
N ASP A 116 21.70 3.34 -13.69
CA ASP A 116 22.92 3.81 -14.37
C ASP A 116 24.18 3.20 -13.75
N LYS A 117 24.23 3.10 -12.42
CA LYS A 117 25.37 2.49 -11.71
C LYS A 117 25.49 0.98 -11.97
N LYS A 118 24.40 0.26 -12.18
CA LYS A 118 24.42 -1.18 -12.48
C LYS A 118 24.76 -1.49 -13.94
N SER A 119 24.61 -0.52 -14.83
CA SER A 119 24.85 -0.66 -16.27
C SER A 119 26.29 -0.35 -16.68
N ASN A 120 27.08 0.22 -15.76
CA ASN A 120 28.54 0.43 -15.87
C ASN A 120 29.29 -0.63 -15.08
#